data_AF-A0A958B5J7-F1
#
_entry.id   AF-A0A958B5J7-F1
#
_cell.length_a   1.000
_cell.length_b   1.000
_cell.length_c   1.000
_cell.angle_alpha   90.00
_cell.angle_beta   90.00
_cell.angle_gamma   90.00
#
_symmetry.space_group_name_H-M   'P 1'
#
loop_
_entity.id
_entity.type
_entity.pdbx_description
1 polymer ?
#
loop_
_entity_poly.entity_id
_entity_poly.type
_entity_poly.pdbx_seq_one_letter_code
_entity_poly.pdbx_strand_id
1 'polypeptide(L)'
;ISQQGLREGLFYETFLAGQPQPVFKNLREFSVLNLARNFEYNVVHSEHVTRLSLRLFDQLQAAHGLDPIYRELLWAAGILHDIGNRIDYYYHHHHSAYIITSSGLPGYTPREVCFVALLTRYHRKGSPKAGEFEQLLTDEDQIALPILAGMLRLSEFLERGRSQVVRDVRCHLDLPNGWLQIEALADGDASMELWDASRNADVLARALGLDVELVAGVWLEDAD
;
A
#
# COMPACT_ATOMS: atom_id res chain seq x y z
N ILE A 1 -22.87 7.55 9.71
CA ILE A 1 -23.75 6.52 10.34
C ILE A 1 -22.83 5.47 10.93
N SER A 2 -22.91 5.20 12.24
CA SER A 2 -22.15 4.12 12.87
C SER A 2 -22.89 2.80 12.66
N GLN A 3 -22.20 1.76 12.17
CA GLN A 3 -22.72 0.38 12.10
C GLN A 3 -22.65 -0.33 13.46
N GLN A 4 -21.95 0.25 14.45
CA GLN A 4 -21.81 -0.30 15.80
C GLN A 4 -22.69 0.47 16.78
N GLY A 5 -23.38 -0.26 17.65
CA GLY A 5 -24.29 0.28 18.64
C GLY A 5 -24.14 -0.37 20.00
N LEU A 6 -25.22 -0.39 20.76
CA LEU A 6 -25.25 -0.91 22.14
C LEU A 6 -24.82 -2.38 22.26
N ARG A 7 -25.03 -3.22 21.22
CA ARG A 7 -24.64 -4.64 21.27
C ARG A 7 -23.14 -4.81 21.23
N GLU A 8 -22.47 -4.11 20.33
CA GLU A 8 -21.02 -4.11 20.23
C GLU A 8 -20.40 -3.49 21.48
N GLY A 9 -21.01 -2.41 22.00
CA GLY A 9 -20.62 -1.81 23.29
C GLY A 9 -20.70 -2.81 24.44
N LEU A 10 -21.80 -3.55 24.58
CA LEU A 10 -21.98 -4.57 25.61
C LEU A 10 -21.06 -5.78 25.41
N PHE A 11 -20.81 -6.19 24.16
CA PHE A 11 -19.83 -7.22 23.84
C PHE A 11 -18.44 -6.80 24.33
N TYR A 12 -17.99 -5.60 23.96
CA TYR A 12 -16.68 -5.10 24.41
C TYR A 12 -16.64 -4.91 25.92
N GLU A 13 -17.68 -4.38 26.55
CA GLU A 13 -17.78 -4.25 28.01
C GLU A 13 -17.66 -5.60 28.71
N THR A 14 -18.30 -6.64 28.18
CA THR A 14 -18.30 -7.99 28.79
C THR A 14 -17.00 -8.75 28.50
N PHE A 15 -16.52 -8.72 27.27
CA PHE A 15 -15.38 -9.54 26.80
C PHE A 15 -14.02 -8.89 27.08
N LEU A 16 -13.98 -7.56 27.18
CA LEU A 16 -12.77 -6.79 27.48
C LEU A 16 -12.81 -6.23 28.91
N ALA A 17 -13.75 -6.70 29.74
CA ALA A 17 -13.83 -6.33 31.16
C ALA A 17 -12.49 -6.62 31.84
N GLY A 18 -11.92 -5.61 32.51
CA GLY A 18 -10.64 -5.73 33.22
C GLY A 18 -9.39 -5.61 32.36
N GLN A 19 -9.51 -5.41 31.05
CA GLN A 19 -8.38 -5.01 30.20
C GLN A 19 -7.99 -3.54 30.49
N PRO A 20 -6.68 -3.21 30.50
CA PRO A 20 -6.24 -1.83 30.64
C PRO A 20 -6.74 -0.99 29.46
N GLN A 21 -7.23 0.22 29.76
CA GLN A 21 -7.69 1.17 28.75
C GLN A 21 -6.52 2.06 28.25
N PRO A 22 -6.48 2.41 26.95
CA PRO A 22 -7.40 1.98 25.90
C PRO A 22 -7.15 0.52 25.51
N VAL A 23 -8.23 -0.25 25.29
CA VAL A 23 -8.15 -1.68 24.90
C VAL A 23 -7.24 -1.87 23.67
N PHE A 24 -7.35 -0.97 22.70
CA PHE A 24 -6.48 -0.93 21.53
C PHE A 24 -5.67 0.37 21.56
N LYS A 25 -4.34 0.25 21.58
CA LYS A 25 -3.44 1.42 21.49
C LYS A 25 -3.62 2.17 20.17
N ASN A 26 -3.81 1.43 19.08
CA ASN A 26 -4.09 1.96 17.74
C ASN A 26 -5.19 1.11 17.08
N LEU A 27 -6.42 1.66 17.03
CA LEU A 27 -7.58 0.98 16.46
C LEU A 27 -7.43 0.73 14.94
N ARG A 28 -6.82 1.67 14.22
CA ARG A 28 -6.64 1.61 12.76
C ARG A 28 -5.64 0.52 12.38
N GLU A 29 -4.52 0.47 13.08
CA GLU A 29 -3.55 -0.63 12.91
C GLU A 29 -4.17 -1.99 13.27
N PHE A 30 -4.87 -2.06 14.40
CA PHE A 30 -5.54 -3.29 14.82
C PHE A 30 -6.54 -3.78 13.77
N SER A 31 -7.37 -2.89 13.20
CA SER A 31 -8.38 -3.29 12.22
C SER A 31 -7.78 -3.84 10.93
N VAL A 32 -6.74 -3.18 10.40
CA VAL A 32 -6.00 -3.65 9.22
C VAL A 32 -5.37 -5.02 9.47
N LEU A 33 -4.61 -5.17 10.56
CA LEU A 33 -3.93 -6.43 10.86
C LEU A 33 -4.91 -7.56 11.19
N ASN A 34 -6.04 -7.26 11.83
CA ASN A 34 -7.08 -8.25 12.09
C ASN A 34 -7.73 -8.74 10.80
N LEU A 35 -8.06 -7.84 9.86
CA LEU A 35 -8.60 -8.22 8.56
C LEU A 35 -7.58 -9.06 7.78
N ALA A 36 -6.32 -8.65 7.74
CA ALA A 36 -5.25 -9.39 7.07
C ALA A 36 -5.12 -10.82 7.63
N ARG A 37 -5.13 -10.99 8.95
CA ARG A 37 -5.07 -12.30 9.64
C ARG A 37 -6.28 -13.18 9.34
N ASN A 38 -7.49 -12.62 9.30
CA ASN A 38 -8.71 -13.36 8.98
C ASN A 38 -8.70 -13.97 7.57
N PHE A 39 -7.92 -13.39 6.66
CA PHE A 39 -7.74 -13.88 5.30
C PHE A 39 -6.37 -14.55 5.07
N GLU A 40 -5.65 -14.89 6.15
CA GLU A 40 -4.39 -15.66 6.11
C GLU A 40 -3.34 -15.05 5.16
N TYR A 41 -3.20 -13.73 5.19
CA TYR A 41 -2.24 -13.01 4.34
C TYR A 41 -0.79 -13.51 4.50
N ASN A 42 0.00 -13.39 3.43
CA ASN A 42 1.42 -13.68 3.48
C ASN A 42 2.16 -12.52 4.16
N VAL A 43 2.42 -12.67 5.45
CA VAL A 43 3.06 -11.65 6.31
C VAL A 43 4.37 -11.14 5.71
N VAL A 44 5.29 -12.05 5.37
CA VAL A 44 6.64 -11.69 4.88
C VAL A 44 6.55 -10.87 3.59
N HIS A 45 5.75 -11.32 2.63
CA HIS A 45 5.58 -10.62 1.36
C HIS A 45 4.87 -9.27 1.53
N SER A 46 3.73 -9.25 2.24
CA SER A 46 2.95 -8.03 2.42
C SER A 46 3.70 -6.96 3.20
N GLU A 47 4.43 -7.33 4.26
CA GLU A 47 5.27 -6.39 5.02
C GLU A 47 6.41 -5.85 4.17
N HIS A 48 7.04 -6.68 3.32
CA HIS A 48 8.13 -6.24 2.46
C HIS A 48 7.66 -5.28 1.36
N VAL A 49 6.59 -5.62 0.64
CA VAL A 49 5.97 -4.72 -0.36
C VAL A 49 5.54 -3.41 0.28
N THR A 50 4.94 -3.47 1.47
CA THR A 50 4.54 -2.28 2.23
C THR A 50 5.74 -1.42 2.57
N ARG A 51 6.81 -2.03 3.09
CA ARG A 51 8.04 -1.30 3.46
C ARG A 51 8.64 -0.58 2.26
N LEU A 52 8.81 -1.26 1.12
CA LEU A 52 9.31 -0.63 -0.11
C LEU A 52 8.41 0.53 -0.56
N SER A 53 7.08 0.35 -0.49
CA SER A 53 6.11 1.39 -0.86
C SER A 53 6.23 2.63 0.03
N LEU A 54 6.39 2.44 1.33
CA LEU A 54 6.57 3.54 2.29
C LEU A 54 7.93 4.21 2.12
N ARG A 55 8.98 3.48 1.74
CA ARG A 55 10.30 4.05 1.42
C ARG A 55 10.23 4.95 0.18
N LEU A 56 9.45 4.56 -0.83
CA LEU A 56 9.16 5.42 -1.98
C LEU A 56 8.38 6.66 -1.57
N PHE A 57 7.32 6.51 -0.76
CA PHE A 57 6.56 7.66 -0.24
C PHE A 57 7.49 8.65 0.48
N ASP A 58 8.26 8.17 1.46
CA ASP A 58 9.09 9.04 2.29
C ASP A 58 10.17 9.79 1.47
N GLN A 59 10.78 9.12 0.50
CA GLN A 59 11.83 9.72 -0.34
C GLN A 59 11.29 10.64 -1.44
N LEU A 60 10.03 10.46 -1.85
CA LEU A 60 9.40 11.24 -2.91
C LEU A 60 8.51 12.38 -2.39
N GLN A 61 8.54 12.69 -1.10
CA GLN A 61 7.74 13.76 -0.48
C GLN A 61 7.85 15.10 -1.21
N ALA A 62 9.05 15.47 -1.67
CA ALA A 62 9.28 16.71 -2.42
C ALA A 62 8.60 16.73 -3.80
N ALA A 63 8.33 15.55 -4.39
CA ALA A 63 7.67 15.42 -5.68
C ALA A 63 6.14 15.34 -5.54
N HIS A 64 5.61 14.62 -4.54
CA HIS A 64 4.16 14.42 -4.41
C HIS A 64 3.45 15.37 -3.44
N GLY A 65 4.12 15.90 -2.42
CA GLY A 65 3.55 16.88 -1.47
C GLY A 65 2.39 16.40 -0.57
N LEU A 66 1.93 15.15 -0.72
CA LEU A 66 0.81 14.56 0.03
C LEU A 66 0.97 14.62 1.56
N ASP A 67 -0.17 14.75 2.25
CA ASP A 67 -0.27 14.70 3.71
C ASP A 67 0.13 13.33 4.31
N PRO A 68 0.69 13.28 5.54
CA PRO A 68 1.04 12.03 6.21
C PRO A 68 -0.09 11.00 6.33
N ILE A 69 -1.37 11.40 6.28
CA ILE A 69 -2.49 10.44 6.28
C ILE A 69 -2.40 9.46 5.11
N TYR A 70 -1.93 9.91 3.93
CA TYR A 70 -1.80 9.06 2.75
C TYR A 70 -0.71 8.00 2.91
N ARG A 71 0.30 8.26 3.74
CA ARG A 71 1.30 7.27 4.13
C ARG A 71 0.66 6.12 4.91
N GLU A 72 -0.27 6.45 5.81
CA GLU A 72 -1.01 5.46 6.58
C GLU A 72 -1.99 4.66 5.72
N LEU A 73 -2.68 5.32 4.77
CA LEU A 73 -3.56 4.64 3.81
C LEU A 73 -2.76 3.73 2.86
N LEU A 74 -1.57 4.15 2.45
CA LEU A 74 -0.64 3.33 1.66
C LEU A 74 -0.16 2.12 2.48
N TRP A 75 0.15 2.30 3.76
CA TRP A 75 0.48 1.19 4.67
C TRP A 75 -0.67 0.17 4.74
N ALA A 76 -1.90 0.65 4.99
CA ALA A 76 -3.08 -0.21 5.07
C ALA A 76 -3.29 -0.99 3.76
N ALA A 77 -3.17 -0.32 2.61
CA ALA A 77 -3.28 -0.96 1.31
C ALA A 77 -2.15 -1.97 1.06
N GLY A 78 -0.92 -1.65 1.43
CA GLY A 78 0.23 -2.56 1.32
C GLY A 78 0.04 -3.83 2.14
N ILE A 79 -0.50 -3.75 3.36
CA ILE A 79 -0.78 -4.94 4.17
C ILE A 79 -1.92 -5.78 3.56
N LEU A 80 -2.91 -5.13 2.96
CA LEU A 80 -4.14 -5.78 2.51
C LEU A 80 -4.17 -6.13 1.01
N HIS A 81 -3.15 -5.76 0.21
CA HIS A 81 -3.24 -5.82 -1.25
C HIS A 81 -3.52 -7.24 -1.80
N ASP A 82 -3.01 -8.27 -1.12
CA ASP A 82 -3.02 -9.65 -1.61
C ASP A 82 -4.03 -10.58 -0.88
N ILE A 83 -4.85 -10.06 0.04
CA ILE A 83 -5.78 -10.89 0.84
C ILE A 83 -6.85 -11.59 -0.01
N GLY A 84 -7.12 -11.06 -1.21
CA GLY A 84 -8.05 -11.64 -2.18
C GLY A 84 -7.63 -13.01 -2.72
N ASN A 85 -6.35 -13.42 -2.59
CA ASN A 85 -5.91 -14.76 -3.00
C ASN A 85 -6.57 -15.87 -2.19
N ARG A 86 -7.11 -15.55 -1.01
CA ARG A 86 -7.90 -16.50 -0.21
C ARG A 86 -9.20 -16.92 -0.90
N ILE A 87 -9.69 -16.10 -1.84
CA ILE A 87 -10.86 -16.40 -2.69
C ILE A 87 -10.40 -17.06 -3.99
N ASP A 88 -9.60 -16.35 -4.79
CA ASP A 88 -9.06 -16.84 -6.06
C ASP A 88 -7.78 -16.08 -6.41
N TYR A 89 -6.80 -16.80 -6.97
CA TYR A 89 -5.58 -16.20 -7.50
C TYR A 89 -5.86 -15.31 -8.73
N TYR A 90 -6.77 -15.74 -9.60
CA TYR A 90 -7.27 -14.91 -10.68
C TYR A 90 -8.11 -13.78 -10.09
N TYR A 91 -7.85 -12.56 -10.55
CA TYR A 91 -8.57 -11.38 -10.07
C TYR A 91 -8.44 -11.07 -8.57
N HIS A 92 -7.46 -11.63 -7.84
CA HIS A 92 -7.26 -11.36 -6.39
C HIS A 92 -7.30 -9.87 -6.03
N HIS A 93 -6.68 -8.98 -6.80
CA HIS A 93 -6.77 -7.52 -6.61
C HIS A 93 -8.22 -6.95 -6.60
N HIS A 94 -9.17 -7.53 -7.35
CA HIS A 94 -10.60 -7.18 -7.21
C HIS A 94 -11.19 -7.78 -5.93
N HIS A 95 -10.83 -9.01 -5.60
CA HIS A 95 -11.29 -9.69 -4.39
C HIS A 95 -10.81 -8.97 -3.12
N SER A 96 -9.55 -8.53 -3.06
CA SER A 96 -9.01 -7.71 -1.98
C SER A 96 -9.81 -6.43 -1.81
N ALA A 97 -10.03 -5.68 -2.91
CA ALA A 97 -10.81 -4.46 -2.88
C ALA A 97 -12.25 -4.70 -2.40
N TYR A 98 -12.89 -5.77 -2.88
CA TYR A 98 -14.24 -6.17 -2.45
C TYR A 98 -14.31 -6.56 -0.97
N ILE A 99 -13.32 -7.31 -0.47
CA ILE A 99 -13.23 -7.69 0.94
C ILE A 99 -13.11 -6.44 1.82
N ILE A 100 -12.26 -5.49 1.43
CA ILE A 100 -12.03 -4.24 2.19
C ILE A 100 -13.30 -3.39 2.26
N THR A 101 -13.97 -3.16 1.13
CA THR A 101 -15.19 -2.35 1.10
C THR A 101 -16.37 -3.03 1.80
N SER A 102 -16.45 -4.37 1.76
CA SER A 102 -17.55 -5.12 2.39
C SER A 102 -17.34 -5.31 3.89
N SER A 103 -16.09 -5.47 4.34
CA SER A 103 -15.77 -5.69 5.76
C SER A 103 -15.65 -4.38 6.54
N GLY A 104 -15.28 -3.29 5.86
CA GLY A 104 -14.89 -2.03 6.49
C GLY A 104 -13.58 -2.15 7.27
N LEU A 105 -13.13 -1.02 7.80
CA LEU A 105 -11.96 -0.95 8.68
C LEU A 105 -12.30 -0.04 9.87
N PRO A 106 -12.58 -0.57 11.07
CA PRO A 106 -12.78 0.25 12.26
C PRO A 106 -11.66 1.29 12.46
N GLY A 107 -12.05 2.53 12.74
CA GLY A 107 -11.14 3.68 12.81
C GLY A 107 -10.90 4.43 11.48
N TYR A 108 -11.35 3.87 10.36
CA TYR A 108 -11.32 4.52 9.04
C TYR A 108 -12.71 5.05 8.66
N THR A 109 -12.74 6.19 7.98
CA THR A 109 -13.93 6.75 7.36
C THR A 109 -14.32 5.97 6.10
N PRO A 110 -15.58 6.02 5.64
CA PRO A 110 -16.00 5.36 4.40
C PRO A 110 -15.15 5.76 3.17
N ARG A 111 -14.79 7.04 3.07
CA ARG A 111 -13.84 7.55 2.07
C ARG A 111 -12.51 6.82 2.13
N GLU A 112 -11.88 6.74 3.30
CA GLU A 112 -10.59 6.09 3.46
C GLU A 112 -10.64 4.58 3.15
N VAL A 113 -11.71 3.89 3.57
CA VAL A 113 -11.90 2.47 3.22
C VAL A 113 -11.97 2.30 1.70
N CYS A 114 -12.71 3.16 1.00
CA CYS A 114 -12.78 3.14 -0.46
C CYS A 114 -11.43 3.46 -1.10
N PHE A 115 -10.68 4.42 -0.56
CA PHE A 115 -9.36 4.78 -1.04
C PHE A 115 -8.36 3.63 -0.89
N VAL A 116 -8.29 2.99 0.29
CA VAL A 116 -7.48 1.78 0.53
C VAL A 116 -7.88 0.67 -0.43
N ALA A 117 -9.19 0.44 -0.62
CA ALA A 117 -9.68 -0.55 -1.58
C ALA A 117 -9.24 -0.23 -3.01
N LEU A 118 -9.26 1.03 -3.45
CA LEU A 118 -8.77 1.43 -4.76
C LEU A 118 -7.25 1.21 -4.91
N LEU A 119 -6.45 1.51 -3.89
CA LEU A 119 -5.01 1.19 -3.92
C LEU A 119 -4.78 -0.31 -4.08
N THR A 120 -5.47 -1.15 -3.30
CA THR A 120 -5.38 -2.61 -3.47
C THR A 120 -5.90 -3.10 -4.82
N ARG A 121 -6.94 -2.44 -5.38
CA ARG A 121 -7.50 -2.77 -6.69
C ARG A 121 -6.49 -2.57 -7.82
N TYR A 122 -5.62 -1.58 -7.70
CA TYR A 122 -4.66 -1.18 -8.74
C TYR A 122 -3.21 -1.54 -8.42
N HIS A 123 -2.94 -2.32 -7.37
CA HIS A 123 -1.57 -2.65 -6.96
C HIS A 123 -0.76 -3.39 -8.04
N ARG A 124 -1.38 -4.07 -9.01
CA ARG A 124 -0.62 -4.86 -10.03
C ARG A 124 -0.97 -4.62 -11.49
N LYS A 125 -2.13 -4.04 -11.80
CA LYS A 125 -2.57 -3.79 -13.18
C LYS A 125 -3.70 -2.75 -13.28
N GLY A 126 -3.96 -2.32 -14.51
CA GLY A 126 -4.98 -1.32 -14.83
C GLY A 126 -4.51 0.12 -14.60
N SER A 127 -5.28 1.09 -15.06
CA SER A 127 -5.02 2.50 -14.78
C SER A 127 -5.81 2.92 -13.54
N PRO A 128 -5.17 3.51 -12.51
CA PRO A 128 -5.87 3.97 -11.32
C PRO A 128 -6.96 4.99 -11.66
N LYS A 129 -8.19 4.70 -11.25
CA LYS A 129 -9.38 5.55 -11.46
C LYS A 129 -10.34 5.37 -10.29
N ALA A 130 -10.97 6.45 -9.86
CA ALA A 130 -11.93 6.45 -8.75
C ALA A 130 -13.17 5.59 -9.04
N GLY A 131 -13.65 5.60 -10.29
CA GLY A 131 -14.80 4.81 -10.72
C GLY A 131 -16.05 5.16 -9.91
N GLU A 132 -16.73 4.14 -9.38
CA GLU A 132 -17.95 4.32 -8.58
C GLU A 132 -17.75 5.11 -7.27
N PHE A 133 -16.50 5.24 -6.80
CA PHE A 133 -16.18 5.97 -5.58
C PHE A 133 -15.88 7.46 -5.80
N GLU A 134 -15.95 7.96 -7.04
CA GLU A 134 -15.58 9.34 -7.39
C GLU A 134 -16.26 10.39 -6.50
N GLN A 135 -17.55 10.22 -6.18
CA GLN A 135 -18.30 11.16 -5.33
C GLN A 135 -17.89 11.13 -3.85
N LEU A 136 -17.18 10.09 -3.41
CA LEU A 136 -16.70 9.96 -2.03
C LEU A 136 -15.28 10.51 -1.87
N LEU A 137 -14.51 10.60 -2.96
CA LEU A 137 -13.12 11.04 -2.95
C LEU A 137 -13.02 12.56 -2.97
N THR A 138 -12.02 13.08 -2.28
CA THR A 138 -11.60 14.49 -2.38
C THR A 138 -10.75 14.73 -3.62
N ASP A 139 -10.56 15.98 -4.02
CA ASP A 139 -9.66 16.33 -5.12
C ASP A 139 -8.22 15.86 -4.84
N GLU A 140 -7.78 15.94 -3.58
CA GLU A 140 -6.48 15.44 -3.17
C GLU A 140 -6.40 13.91 -3.27
N ASP A 141 -7.46 13.17 -2.91
CA ASP A 141 -7.51 11.72 -3.13
C ASP A 141 -7.37 11.38 -4.62
N GLN A 142 -7.98 12.17 -5.52
CA GLN A 142 -7.86 11.92 -6.96
C GLN A 142 -6.43 12.12 -7.48
N ILE A 143 -5.68 13.06 -6.91
CA ILE A 143 -4.26 13.27 -7.21
C ILE A 143 -3.40 12.17 -6.58
N ALA A 144 -3.69 11.81 -5.31
CA ALA A 144 -2.92 10.84 -4.55
C ALA A 144 -3.06 9.42 -5.11
N LEU A 145 -4.26 9.03 -5.57
CA LEU A 145 -4.56 7.67 -6.01
C LEU A 145 -3.55 7.12 -7.04
N PRO A 146 -3.30 7.78 -8.20
CA PRO A 146 -2.35 7.26 -9.18
C PRO A 146 -0.90 7.26 -8.67
N ILE A 147 -0.50 8.22 -7.83
CA ILE A 147 0.85 8.28 -7.24
C ILE A 147 1.08 7.07 -6.32
N LEU A 148 0.20 6.87 -5.34
CA LEU A 148 0.34 5.82 -4.34
C LEU A 148 0.12 4.42 -4.95
N ALA A 149 -0.80 4.29 -5.91
CA ALA A 149 -0.96 3.04 -6.65
C ALA A 149 0.28 2.72 -7.50
N GLY A 150 0.96 3.74 -8.05
CA GLY A 150 2.23 3.59 -8.74
C GLY A 150 3.36 3.10 -7.81
N MET A 151 3.49 3.69 -6.63
CA MET A 151 4.48 3.26 -5.61
C MET A 151 4.23 1.82 -5.14
N LEU A 152 2.98 1.49 -4.81
CA LEU A 152 2.60 0.13 -4.39
C LEU A 152 2.85 -0.88 -5.51
N ARG A 153 2.56 -0.49 -6.75
CA ARG A 153 2.80 -1.34 -7.92
C ARG A 153 4.26 -1.61 -8.18
N LEU A 154 5.10 -0.60 -8.17
CA LEU A 154 6.54 -0.80 -8.31
C LEU A 154 7.06 -1.75 -7.24
N SER A 155 6.62 -1.57 -5.99
CA SER A 155 7.00 -2.42 -4.87
C SER A 155 6.56 -3.88 -5.03
N GLU A 156 5.32 -4.11 -5.52
CA GLU A 156 4.83 -5.45 -5.85
C GLU A 156 5.68 -6.14 -6.93
N PHE A 157 6.06 -5.40 -7.98
CA PHE A 157 6.86 -5.97 -9.07
C PHE A 157 8.33 -6.20 -8.67
N LEU A 158 8.88 -5.38 -7.77
CA LEU A 158 10.20 -5.60 -7.17
C LEU A 158 10.22 -6.84 -6.25
N GLU A 159 9.07 -7.23 -5.67
CA GLU A 159 8.94 -8.42 -4.81
C GLU A 159 8.22 -9.59 -5.49
N ARG A 160 8.05 -9.54 -6.82
CA ARG A 160 7.24 -10.53 -7.54
C ARG A 160 7.73 -11.97 -7.38
N GLY A 161 9.05 -12.15 -7.31
CA GLY A 161 9.69 -13.45 -7.06
C GLY A 161 9.51 -13.97 -5.63
N ARG A 162 9.03 -13.12 -4.71
CA ARG A 162 8.87 -13.39 -3.27
C ARG A 162 10.16 -13.89 -2.60
N SER A 163 11.30 -13.46 -3.13
CA SER A 163 12.64 -13.86 -2.72
C SER A 163 13.31 -12.80 -1.84
N GLN A 164 12.71 -11.60 -1.71
CA GLN A 164 13.31 -10.44 -1.07
C GLN A 164 14.72 -10.12 -1.58
N VAL A 165 15.00 -10.40 -2.87
CA VAL A 165 16.30 -10.08 -3.49
C VAL A 165 16.55 -8.58 -3.48
N VAL A 166 15.51 -7.78 -3.73
CA VAL A 166 15.52 -6.33 -3.51
C VAL A 166 15.24 -6.07 -2.04
N ARG A 167 16.26 -5.60 -1.31
CA ARG A 167 16.21 -5.34 0.14
C ARG A 167 15.70 -3.95 0.44
N ASP A 168 15.98 -2.94 -0.36
CA ASP A 168 15.46 -1.58 -0.17
C ASP A 168 15.49 -0.81 -1.49
N VAL A 169 14.98 0.42 -1.47
CA VAL A 169 15.03 1.34 -2.61
C VAL A 169 15.63 2.68 -2.21
N ARG A 170 16.40 3.28 -3.12
CA ARG A 170 16.92 4.64 -2.98
C ARG A 170 16.48 5.48 -4.18
N CYS A 171 15.94 6.67 -3.92
CA CYS A 171 15.46 7.57 -4.96
C CYS A 171 16.43 8.73 -5.16
N HIS A 172 16.73 9.04 -6.41
CA HIS A 172 17.47 10.23 -6.84
C HIS A 172 16.55 11.10 -7.67
N LEU A 173 16.17 12.26 -7.11
CA LEU A 173 15.26 13.21 -7.74
C LEU A 173 16.01 14.38 -8.37
N ASP A 174 15.72 14.65 -9.64
CA ASP A 174 16.13 15.84 -10.38
C ASP A 174 14.88 16.53 -10.95
N LEU A 175 14.17 17.24 -10.06
CA LEU A 175 12.94 17.96 -10.42
C LEU A 175 13.14 19.01 -11.52
N PRO A 176 14.23 19.80 -11.55
CA PRO A 176 14.47 20.74 -12.65
C PRO A 176 14.51 20.10 -14.04
N ASN A 177 15.05 18.87 -14.13
CA ASN A 177 15.10 18.11 -15.38
C ASN A 177 13.94 17.12 -15.54
N GLY A 178 13.01 17.07 -14.58
CA GLY A 178 11.85 16.17 -14.64
C GLY A 178 12.21 14.69 -14.54
N TRP A 179 13.27 14.33 -13.81
CA TRP A 179 13.80 12.96 -13.79
C TRP A 179 13.79 12.35 -12.37
N LEU A 180 13.47 11.07 -12.30
CA LEU A 180 13.52 10.24 -11.10
C LEU A 180 14.23 8.91 -11.42
N GLN A 181 15.36 8.68 -10.77
CA GLN A 181 15.99 7.35 -10.75
C GLN A 181 15.65 6.63 -9.44
N ILE A 182 15.17 5.40 -9.55
CA ILE A 182 14.92 4.50 -8.42
C ILE A 182 15.96 3.38 -8.47
N GLU A 183 16.90 3.42 -7.55
CA GLU A 183 17.90 2.38 -7.33
C GLU A 183 17.29 1.26 -6.47
N ALA A 184 17.16 0.05 -7.03
CA ALA A 184 16.75 -1.14 -6.29
C ALA A 184 17.98 -1.78 -5.64
N LEU A 185 18.11 -1.63 -4.31
CA LEU A 185 19.25 -2.14 -3.55
C LEU A 185 19.06 -3.63 -3.33
N ALA A 186 19.84 -4.44 -4.05
CA ALA A 186 19.69 -5.89 -4.09
C ALA A 186 20.85 -6.64 -3.44
N ASP A 187 20.53 -7.76 -2.80
CA ASP A 187 21.45 -8.74 -2.21
C ASP A 187 21.56 -9.97 -3.14
N GLY A 188 21.74 -9.72 -4.43
CA GLY A 188 21.74 -10.74 -5.48
C GLY A 188 21.41 -10.17 -6.86
N ASP A 189 21.17 -11.07 -7.82
CA ASP A 189 20.74 -10.69 -9.17
C ASP A 189 19.24 -10.34 -9.15
N ALA A 190 18.94 -9.04 -9.26
CA ALA A 190 17.59 -8.49 -9.34
C ALA A 190 17.17 -8.13 -10.80
N SER A 191 17.83 -8.71 -11.82
CA SER A 191 17.57 -8.37 -13.22
C SER A 191 16.12 -8.61 -13.63
N MET A 192 15.48 -9.66 -13.10
CA MET A 192 14.08 -9.98 -13.41
C MET A 192 13.12 -9.00 -12.76
N GLU A 193 13.33 -8.69 -11.48
CA GLU A 193 12.56 -7.75 -10.66
C GLU A 193 12.63 -6.34 -11.27
N LEU A 194 13.83 -5.89 -11.65
CA LEU A 194 14.03 -4.61 -12.33
C LEU A 194 13.32 -4.57 -13.68
N TRP A 195 13.41 -5.63 -14.47
CA TRP A 195 12.73 -5.69 -15.77
C TRP A 195 11.21 -5.64 -15.61
N ASP A 196 10.65 -6.36 -14.65
CA ASP A 196 9.22 -6.37 -14.37
C ASP A 196 8.72 -5.03 -13.81
N ALA A 197 9.44 -4.45 -12.85
CA ALA A 197 9.09 -3.17 -12.26
C ALA A 197 9.22 -2.01 -13.27
N SER A 198 10.27 -2.01 -14.11
CA SER A 198 10.46 -0.99 -15.16
C SER A 198 9.29 -0.90 -16.13
N ARG A 199 8.70 -2.05 -16.50
CA ARG A 199 7.53 -2.09 -17.40
C ARG A 199 6.25 -1.56 -16.76
N ASN A 200 6.25 -1.32 -15.45
CA ASN A 200 5.11 -0.85 -14.67
C ASN A 200 5.37 0.52 -14.01
N ALA A 201 6.49 1.17 -14.33
CA ALA A 201 6.83 2.51 -13.85
C ALA A 201 5.96 3.61 -14.47
N ASP A 202 5.28 3.32 -15.58
CA ASP A 202 4.47 4.29 -16.34
C ASP A 202 3.37 4.95 -15.51
N VAL A 203 2.78 4.23 -14.54
CA VAL A 203 1.76 4.79 -13.65
C VAL A 203 2.34 5.87 -12.75
N LEU A 204 3.47 5.59 -12.09
CA LEU A 204 4.12 6.57 -11.21
C LEU A 204 4.70 7.73 -12.01
N ALA A 205 5.35 7.44 -13.14
CA ALA A 205 5.93 8.43 -14.04
C ALA A 205 4.90 9.46 -14.50
N ARG A 206 3.75 9.01 -15.03
CA ARG A 206 2.67 9.90 -15.46
C ARG A 206 2.04 10.66 -14.30
N ALA A 207 1.91 10.02 -13.13
CA ALA A 207 1.29 10.64 -11.97
C ALA A 207 2.14 11.79 -11.38
N LEU A 208 3.47 11.63 -11.38
CA LEU A 208 4.40 12.66 -10.92
C LEU A 208 4.81 13.65 -12.03
N GLY A 209 4.54 13.32 -13.29
CA GLY A 209 5.03 14.10 -14.43
C GLY A 209 6.56 14.04 -14.57
N LEU A 210 7.17 12.91 -14.21
CA LEU A 210 8.62 12.68 -14.24
C LEU A 210 8.94 11.50 -15.16
N ASP A 211 10.11 11.55 -15.80
CA ASP A 211 10.73 10.39 -16.42
C ASP A 211 11.30 9.50 -15.33
N VAL A 212 10.82 8.25 -15.25
CA VAL A 212 11.20 7.30 -14.20
C VAL A 212 12.05 6.18 -14.78
N GLU A 213 13.25 5.99 -14.21
CA GLU A 213 14.17 4.90 -14.53
C GLU A 213 14.41 4.05 -13.28
N LEU A 214 14.43 2.72 -13.44
CA LEU A 214 14.86 1.80 -12.39
C LEU A 214 16.25 1.26 -12.72
N VAL A 215 17.15 1.28 -11.74
CA VAL A 215 18.53 0.79 -11.88
C VAL A 215 18.88 -0.18 -10.77
N ALA A 216 19.84 -1.07 -11.03
CA ALA A 216 20.38 -1.96 -10.02
C ALA A 216 21.29 -1.18 -9.05
N GLY A 217 21.11 -1.42 -7.75
CA GLY A 217 22.03 -1.01 -6.71
C GLY A 217 22.46 -2.19 -5.85
N VAL A 218 23.56 -2.01 -5.10
CA VAL A 218 24.07 -3.05 -4.20
C VAL A 218 23.53 -2.80 -2.80
N TRP A 219 22.91 -3.83 -2.21
CA TRP A 219 22.61 -3.82 -0.79
C TRP A 219 23.91 -4.01 0.00
N LEU A 220 24.31 -2.98 0.73
CA LEU A 220 25.33 -3.08 1.75
C LEU A 220 24.58 -3.12 3.07
N GLU A 221 24.66 -4.24 3.79
CA GLU A 221 24.25 -4.26 5.19
C GLU A 221 25.12 -3.23 5.90
N ASP A 222 24.51 -2.16 6.42
CA ASP A 222 25.22 -1.25 7.32
C ASP A 222 25.76 -2.11 8.48
N ALA A 223 27.08 -2.10 8.64
CA ALA A 223 27.76 -2.80 9.72
C ALA A 223 27.51 -2.05 11.03
N ASP A 224 26.35 -2.29 11.65
CA ASP A 224 26.02 -1.86 13.01
C ASP A 224 25.65 -3.06 13.90
#